data_AF-A0A444UCE5-F1
#
_entry.id   AF-A0A444UCE5-F1
#
_cell.length_a   1.000
_cell.length_b   1.000
_cell.length_c   1.000
_cell.angle_alpha   90.00
_cell.angle_beta   90.00
_cell.angle_gamma   90.00
#
_symmetry.space_group_name_H-M   'P 1'
#
loop_
_entity.id
_entity.type
_entity.pdbx_description
1 polymer ?
#
loop_
_entity_poly.entity_id
_entity_poly.type
_entity_poly.pdbx_seq_one_letter_code
_entity_poly.pdbx_strand_id
1 'polypeptide(L)'
;MTSKGGLCIAQSVKIPHNHKTDDFDKIITQLLETPKARAIIIFANDEDIRQVLAATKRAGKVGHFLWVGSDSWGAKSSPVIWQEDAAEGALTILPKRATIDGTVTFL
;
A
#
# COMPACT_ATOMS: atom_id res chain seq x y z
N MET A 1 -16.26 -12.14 -13.41
CA MET A 1 -16.43 -13.21 -12.39
C MET A 1 -16.47 -12.53 -11.03
N THR A 2 -17.60 -12.56 -10.33
CA THR A 2 -17.75 -11.96 -8.99
C THR A 2 -17.31 -12.96 -7.92
N SER A 3 -16.47 -12.52 -6.98
CA SER A 3 -16.08 -13.31 -5.80
C SER A 3 -17.23 -13.41 -4.79
N LYS A 4 -17.10 -14.26 -3.76
CA LYS A 4 -18.13 -14.50 -2.72
C LYS A 4 -18.64 -13.23 -1.99
N GLY A 5 -18.00 -12.08 -2.16
CA GLY A 5 -18.42 -10.78 -1.60
C GLY A 5 -18.97 -9.77 -2.61
N GLY A 6 -19.25 -10.15 -3.85
CA GLY A 6 -19.72 -9.20 -4.88
C GLY A 6 -18.65 -8.20 -5.35
N LEU A 7 -17.40 -8.40 -4.94
CA LEU A 7 -16.25 -7.60 -5.34
C LEU A 7 -15.61 -8.17 -6.62
N CYS A 8 -15.23 -7.27 -7.53
CA CYS A 8 -14.41 -7.56 -8.70
C CYS A 8 -13.01 -6.98 -8.53
N ILE A 9 -11.99 -7.75 -8.87
CA ILE A 9 -10.60 -7.28 -8.93
C ILE A 9 -10.36 -6.78 -10.36
N ALA A 10 -10.19 -5.47 -10.52
CA ALA A 10 -9.97 -4.86 -11.83
C ALA A 10 -8.65 -5.34 -12.45
N GLN A 11 -7.59 -5.39 -11.64
CA GLN A 11 -6.28 -5.89 -12.03
C GLN A 11 -5.51 -6.34 -10.79
N SER A 12 -4.54 -7.23 -10.99
CA SER A 12 -3.63 -7.68 -9.95
C SER A 12 -2.20 -7.48 -10.43
N VAL A 13 -1.44 -6.65 -9.72
CA VAL A 13 -0.06 -6.31 -10.06
C VAL A 13 0.87 -6.84 -8.98
N LYS A 14 2.07 -7.29 -9.36
CA LYS A 14 3.09 -7.78 -8.44
C LYS A 14 4.33 -6.90 -8.53
N ILE A 15 4.91 -6.57 -7.37
CA ILE A 15 6.20 -5.90 -7.28
C ILE A 15 7.28 -6.98 -7.54
N PRO A 16 8.15 -6.82 -8.56
CA PRO A 16 9.24 -7.76 -8.81
C PRO A 16 10.21 -7.82 -7.64
N HIS A 17 10.83 -8.98 -7.37
CA HIS A 17 11.77 -9.12 -6.24
C HIS A 17 13.01 -8.22 -6.37
N ASN A 18 13.56 -8.08 -7.58
CA ASN A 18 14.70 -7.21 -7.87
C ASN A 18 14.22 -5.90 -8.50
N HIS A 19 13.27 -5.23 -7.84
CA HIS A 19 12.67 -4.00 -8.35
C HIS A 19 13.66 -2.83 -8.43
N LYS A 20 13.49 -1.98 -9.44
CA LYS A 20 14.13 -0.68 -9.57
C LYS A 20 13.09 0.43 -9.40
N THR A 21 13.53 1.67 -9.21
CA THR A 21 12.64 2.83 -9.09
C THR A 21 11.62 2.91 -10.23
N ASP A 22 12.06 2.66 -11.48
CA ASP A 22 11.21 2.70 -12.67
C ASP A 22 10.11 1.62 -12.67
N ASP A 23 10.29 0.51 -11.94
CA ASP A 23 9.28 -0.54 -11.87
C ASP A 23 8.05 -0.05 -11.08
N PHE A 24 8.23 0.81 -10.08
CA PHE A 24 7.11 1.44 -9.37
C PHE A 24 6.34 2.42 -10.28
N ASP A 25 7.04 3.16 -11.14
CA ASP A 25 6.40 4.06 -12.11
C ASP A 25 5.56 3.28 -13.14
N LYS A 26 6.07 2.12 -13.59
CA LYS A 26 5.30 1.19 -14.45
C LYS A 26 4.06 0.64 -13.74
N ILE A 27 4.17 0.27 -12.46
CA ILE A 27 3.03 -0.18 -11.66
C ILE A 27 1.95 0.91 -11.60
N ILE A 28 2.32 2.15 -11.30
CA ILE A 28 1.36 3.26 -11.26
C ILE A 28 0.72 3.48 -12.63
N THR A 29 1.51 3.44 -13.70
CA THR A 29 0.99 3.58 -15.07
C THR A 29 -0.01 2.48 -15.40
N GLN A 30 0.29 1.22 -15.05
CA GLN A 30 -0.61 0.08 -15.25
C GLN A 30 -1.91 0.21 -14.43
N LEU A 31 -1.82 0.66 -13.17
CA LEU A 31 -3.00 0.91 -12.33
C LEU A 31 -3.94 1.96 -12.95
N LEU A 32 -3.37 2.99 -13.59
CA LEU A 32 -4.11 4.06 -14.26
C LEU A 32 -4.84 3.62 -15.54
N GLU A 33 -4.49 2.45 -16.13
CA GLU A 33 -5.21 1.90 -17.29
C GLU A 33 -6.68 1.56 -16.96
N THR A 34 -7.01 1.41 -15.68
CA THR A 34 -8.38 1.20 -15.21
C THR A 34 -8.87 2.37 -14.34
N PRO A 35 -9.16 3.55 -14.91
CA PRO A 35 -9.42 4.78 -14.15
C PRO A 35 -10.70 4.73 -13.28
N LYS A 36 -11.58 3.77 -13.54
CA LYS A 36 -12.77 3.52 -12.71
C LYS A 36 -12.42 2.86 -11.38
N ALA A 37 -11.33 2.10 -11.31
CA ALA A 37 -10.88 1.42 -10.11
C ALA A 37 -9.94 2.35 -9.32
N ARG A 38 -10.51 3.11 -8.38
CA ARG A 38 -9.75 4.04 -7.54
C ARG A 38 -9.18 3.40 -6.27
N ALA A 39 -9.80 2.33 -5.78
CA ALA A 39 -9.38 1.65 -4.56
C ALA A 39 -8.24 0.66 -4.88
N ILE A 40 -7.12 0.79 -4.16
CA ILE A 40 -5.94 -0.07 -4.28
C ILE A 40 -5.72 -0.79 -2.96
N ILE A 41 -5.72 -2.13 -3.02
CA ILE A 41 -5.36 -2.97 -1.88
C ILE A 41 -3.88 -3.32 -2.02
N ILE A 42 -3.04 -2.93 -1.05
CA ILE A 42 -1.60 -3.13 -1.09
C ILE A 42 -1.11 -4.08 0.01
N PHE A 43 -0.51 -5.19 -0.43
CA PHE A 43 0.21 -6.15 0.38
C PHE A 43 1.69 -6.09 0.02
N ALA A 44 2.42 -5.18 0.67
CA ALA A 44 3.84 -4.96 0.45
C ALA A 44 4.52 -4.56 1.76
N ASN A 45 5.85 -4.61 1.78
CA ASN A 45 6.61 -4.14 2.94
C ASN A 45 6.63 -2.60 2.99
N ASP A 46 7.20 -2.07 4.07
CA ASP A 46 7.28 -0.62 4.34
C ASP A 46 7.95 0.17 3.19
N GLU A 47 9.12 -0.29 2.74
CA GLU A 47 9.91 0.37 1.70
C GLU A 47 9.19 0.38 0.35
N ASP A 48 8.60 -0.75 -0.04
CA ASP A 48 7.85 -0.87 -1.27
C ASP A 48 6.64 0.07 -1.30
N ILE A 49 5.92 0.20 -0.18
CA ILE A 49 4.79 1.13 -0.07
C ILE A 49 5.28 2.57 -0.25
N ARG A 50 6.38 2.94 0.41
CA ARG A 50 7.02 4.25 0.25
C ARG A 50 7.34 4.53 -1.21
N GLN A 51 7.92 3.58 -1.93
CA GLN A 51 8.27 3.76 -3.34
C GLN A 51 7.03 3.87 -4.25
N VAL A 52 5.96 3.11 -3.97
CA VAL A 52 4.68 3.21 -4.69
C VAL A 52 4.01 4.59 -4.48
N LEU A 53 4.01 5.10 -3.25
CA LEU A 53 3.47 6.42 -2.93
C LEU A 53 4.31 7.53 -3.60
N ALA A 54 5.64 7.40 -3.57
CA ALA A 54 6.54 8.31 -4.25
C ALA A 54 6.31 8.30 -5.78
N ALA A 55 6.13 7.13 -6.39
CA ALA A 55 5.79 6.99 -7.81
C ALA A 55 4.44 7.65 -8.14
N THR A 56 3.44 7.49 -7.27
CA THR A 56 2.13 8.16 -7.41
C THR A 56 2.28 9.68 -7.42
N LYS A 57 3.13 10.21 -6.53
CA LYS A 57 3.45 11.64 -6.46
C LYS A 57 4.19 12.12 -7.70
N ARG A 58 5.21 11.40 -8.16
CA ARG A 58 5.93 11.69 -9.42
C ARG A 58 5.01 11.70 -10.64
N ALA A 59 4.03 10.81 -10.69
CA ALA A 59 3.03 10.74 -11.75
C ALA A 59 1.97 11.86 -11.68
N GLY A 60 2.01 12.73 -10.66
CA GLY A 60 1.03 13.80 -10.46
C GLY A 60 -0.38 13.26 -10.16
N LYS A 61 -0.47 12.09 -9.49
CA LYS A 61 -1.74 11.41 -9.19
C LYS A 61 -2.09 11.41 -7.70
N VAL A 62 -1.57 12.38 -6.96
CA VAL A 62 -1.95 12.64 -5.57
C VAL A 62 -3.48 12.79 -5.48
N GLY A 63 -4.10 12.12 -4.50
CA GLY A 63 -5.56 12.10 -4.30
C GLY A 63 -6.36 11.27 -5.31
N HIS A 64 -5.73 10.66 -6.32
CA HIS A 64 -6.45 9.83 -7.29
C HIS A 64 -6.85 8.47 -6.68
N PHE A 65 -5.88 7.76 -6.11
CA PHE A 65 -6.05 6.44 -5.50
C PHE A 65 -6.50 6.53 -4.04
N LEU A 66 -7.26 5.52 -3.62
CA LEU A 66 -7.64 5.28 -2.22
C LEU A 66 -6.91 4.02 -1.75
N TRP A 67 -6.01 4.16 -0.79
CA TRP A 67 -5.15 3.07 -0.37
C TRP A 67 -5.78 2.26 0.76
N VAL A 68 -5.73 0.93 0.63
CA VAL A 68 -6.03 -0.02 1.69
C VAL A 68 -4.79 -0.86 1.96
N GLY A 69 -4.08 -0.57 3.05
CA GLY A 69 -2.81 -1.19 3.41
C GLY A 69 -2.93 -2.33 4.41
N SER A 70 -2.08 -3.33 4.25
CA SER A 70 -1.88 -4.41 5.23
C SER A 70 -1.20 -3.95 6.53
N ASP A 71 -0.98 -4.89 7.46
CA ASP A 71 -0.30 -4.67 8.74
C ASP A 71 1.18 -4.30 8.62
N SER A 72 1.81 -4.64 7.50
CA SER A 72 3.15 -4.15 7.15
C SER A 72 3.23 -2.62 7.15
N TRP A 73 2.16 -1.95 6.72
CA TRP A 73 1.99 -0.49 6.87
C TRP A 73 1.55 -0.17 8.30
N GLY A 74 0.37 -0.67 8.69
CA GLY A 74 -0.23 -0.42 10.00
C GLY A 74 -0.21 1.07 10.37
N ALA A 75 0.26 1.37 11.59
CA ALA A 75 0.36 2.73 12.12
C ALA A 75 1.76 3.37 11.95
N LYS A 76 2.64 2.79 11.10
CA LYS A 76 4.00 3.32 10.89
C LYS A 76 3.98 4.59 10.05
N SER A 77 4.85 5.54 10.37
CA SER A 77 5.08 6.74 9.58
C SER A 77 6.09 6.52 8.44
N SER A 78 6.98 5.52 8.54
CA SER A 78 8.03 5.24 7.56
C SER A 78 7.56 5.13 6.10
N PRO A 79 6.40 4.51 5.78
CA PRO A 79 5.93 4.43 4.40
C PRO A 79 5.50 5.79 3.83
N VAL A 80 5.10 6.73 4.68
CA VAL A 80 4.41 7.97 4.25
C VAL A 80 5.27 9.22 4.32
N ILE A 81 6.37 9.21 5.10
CA ILE A 81 7.25 10.38 5.25
C ILE A 81 7.73 10.89 3.88
N TRP A 82 7.53 12.18 3.59
CA TRP A 82 7.78 12.90 2.32
C TRP A 82 6.72 12.78 1.21
N GLN A 83 5.74 11.90 1.40
CA GLN A 83 4.63 11.65 0.47
C GLN A 83 3.31 11.50 1.23
N GLU A 84 3.14 12.32 2.28
CA GLU A 84 1.96 12.32 3.15
C GLU A 84 0.69 12.67 2.36
N ASP A 85 0.81 13.59 1.41
CA ASP A 85 -0.24 13.98 0.47
C ASP A 85 -0.72 12.81 -0.41
N ALA A 86 0.20 11.95 -0.85
CA ALA A 86 -0.15 10.76 -1.63
C ALA A 86 -0.81 9.66 -0.79
N ALA A 87 -0.60 9.66 0.53
CA ALA A 87 -1.12 8.68 1.48
C ALA A 87 -2.40 9.16 2.20
N GLU A 88 -2.82 10.40 1.99
CA GLU A 88 -3.98 10.98 2.67
C GLU A 88 -5.24 10.14 2.42
N GLY A 89 -5.97 9.83 3.49
CA GLY A 89 -7.16 8.98 3.45
C GLY A 89 -6.90 7.48 3.34
N ALA A 90 -5.64 7.03 3.43
CA ALA A 90 -5.31 5.61 3.48
C ALA A 90 -5.95 4.91 4.69
N LEU A 91 -6.54 3.75 4.45
CA LEU A 91 -7.00 2.83 5.49
C LEU A 91 -5.95 1.74 5.66
N THR A 92 -5.45 1.52 6.87
CA THR A 92 -4.51 0.43 7.15
C THR A 92 -5.03 -0.46 8.26
N ILE A 93 -4.59 -1.72 8.25
CA ILE A 93 -4.93 -2.69 9.28
C ILE A 93 -3.76 -2.79 10.25
N LEU A 94 -4.03 -2.89 11.55
CA LEU A 94 -3.02 -3.25 12.55
C LEU A 94 -3.65 -4.25 13.52
N PRO A 95 -3.07 -5.45 13.70
CA PRO A 95 -3.55 -6.40 14.69
C PRO A 95 -3.52 -5.79 16.08
N LYS A 96 -4.60 -5.95 16.85
CA LYS A 96 -4.65 -5.53 18.25
C LYS A 96 -3.62 -6.34 19.04
N ARG A 97 -2.73 -5.65 19.76
CA ARG A 97 -1.76 -6.26 20.66
C ARG A 97 -2.15 -5.93 22.10
N ALA A 98 -1.98 -6.89 22.99
CA ALA A 98 -2.09 -6.69 24.43
C ALA A 98 -0.72 -6.92 25.05
N THR A 99 -0.30 -6.00 25.92
CA THR A 99 0.87 -6.24 26.77
C THR A 99 0.48 -7.28 27.81
N ILE A 100 1.27 -8.33 27.93
CA ILE A 100 1.15 -9.29 29.02
C ILE A 100 2.05 -8.83 30.16
N ASP A 101 1.51 -8.75 31.37
CA ASP A 101 2.29 -8.42 32.56
C ASP A 101 3.13 -9.64 32.97
N GLY A 102 4.45 -9.54 32.76
CA GLY A 102 5.42 -10.58 33.11
C GLY A 102 6.76 -10.37 32.40
N THR A 103 7.87 -10.73 33.05
CA THR A 103 9.20 -10.67 32.42
C THR A 103 9.26 -11.69 31.29
N VAL A 104 9.34 -11.22 30.05
CA VAL A 104 9.67 -12.06 28.91
C VAL A 104 11.17 -12.34 28.95
N THR A 105 11.58 -13.33 29.73
CA THR A 105 12.98 -13.78 29.78
C THR A 105 13.26 -14.63 28.54
N PHE A 106 13.71 -13.98 27.46
CA PHE A 106 14.43 -14.68 26.39
C PHE A 106 15.94 -14.53 26.66
N LEU A 107 16.44 -15.31 27.61
CA LEU A 107 17.86 -15.67 27.76
C LEU A 107 17.92 -17.14 28.19
#